data_AF-A0AAV4JJ60-F1
#
_entry.id   AF-A0AAV4JJ60-F1
#
_cell.length_a   1.000
_cell.length_b   1.000
_cell.length_c   1.000
_cell.angle_alpha   90.00
_cell.angle_beta   90.00
_cell.angle_gamma   90.00
#
_symmetry.space_group_name_H-M   'P 1'
#
loop_
_entity.id
_entity.type
_entity.pdbx_description
1 polymer ?
#
loop_
_entity_poly.entity_id
_entity_poly.type
_entity_poly.pdbx_seq_one_letter_code
_entity_poly.pdbx_strand_id
1 'polypeptide(L)'
;MDVHYSSGLYNHVFYKMTRAIGIKAAFQCFLTANRLYWRSDTNFEKGACGVIRGAYDSGLDMDVVAEAFKAVGLSLSDCPNRERSVGLGGT
;
A
#
# COMPACT_ATOMS: atom_id res chain seq x y z
N MET A 1 11.08 -16.57 -7.42
CA MET A 1 9.72 -16.34 -7.94
C MET A 1 9.85 -15.42 -9.13
N ASP A 2 9.27 -15.80 -10.28
CA ASP A 2 9.39 -15.03 -11.52
C ASP A 2 8.62 -13.70 -11.43
N VAL A 3 9.20 -12.63 -11.97
CA VAL A 3 8.65 -11.26 -11.88
C VAL A 3 7.33 -11.10 -12.62
N HIS A 4 7.07 -11.92 -13.65
CA HIS A 4 5.82 -11.89 -14.42
C HIS A 4 4.68 -12.58 -13.66
N TYR A 5 4.94 -13.65 -12.90
CA TYR A 5 3.94 -14.23 -12.00
C TYR A 5 3.72 -13.38 -10.73
N SER A 6 4.74 -12.64 -10.29
CA SER A 6 4.68 -11.89 -9.05
C SER A 6 4.06 -10.50 -9.19
N SER A 7 4.08 -9.92 -10.40
CA SER A 7 3.38 -8.67 -10.73
C SER A 7 1.85 -8.78 -10.64
N GLY A 8 1.30 -9.98 -10.91
CA GLY A 8 -0.14 -10.24 -10.89
C GLY A 8 -0.80 -9.92 -9.55
N LEU A 9 -0.07 -10.12 -8.44
CA LEU A 9 -0.57 -9.81 -7.11
C LEU A 9 -0.82 -8.31 -6.93
N TYR A 10 0.16 -7.48 -7.28
CA TYR A 10 0.03 -6.02 -7.19
C TYR A 10 -0.95 -5.45 -8.23
N ASN A 11 -1.04 -6.06 -9.41
CA ASN A 11 -2.05 -5.70 -10.41
C ASN A 11 -3.48 -5.97 -9.90
N HIS A 12 -3.69 -7.10 -9.21
CA HIS A 12 -4.99 -7.42 -8.61
C HIS A 12 -5.32 -6.47 -7.45
N VAL A 13 -4.35 -6.13 -6.59
CA VAL A 13 -4.53 -5.11 -5.54
C VAL A 13 -4.91 -3.77 -6.17
N PHE A 14 -4.18 -3.33 -7.20
CA PHE A 14 -4.45 -2.08 -7.90
C PHE A 14 -5.87 -2.08 -8.48
N TYR A 15 -6.28 -3.16 -9.15
CA TYR A 15 -7.66 -3.33 -9.62
C TYR A 15 -8.68 -3.17 -8.50
N LYS A 16 -8.52 -3.87 -7.37
CA LYS A 16 -9.42 -3.73 -6.21
C LYS A 16 -9.48 -2.29 -5.70
N MET A 17 -8.34 -1.63 -5.57
CA MET A 17 -8.28 -0.23 -5.14
C MET A 17 -8.98 0.70 -6.14
N THR A 18 -8.77 0.52 -7.45
CA THR A 18 -9.45 1.35 -8.46
C THR A 18 -10.97 1.23 -8.41
N ARG A 19 -11.50 0.07 -8.04
CA ARG A 19 -12.94 -0.17 -7.86
C ARG A 19 -13.49 0.49 -6.60
N ALA A 20 -12.68 0.65 -5.56
CA ALA A 20 -13.09 1.23 -4.28
C ALA A 20 -12.95 2.76 -4.24
N ILE A 21 -11.82 3.30 -4.72
CA ILE A 21 -11.45 4.73 -4.56
C ILE A 21 -11.17 5.43 -5.89
N GLY A 22 -11.32 4.74 -7.02
CA GLY A 22 -11.02 5.28 -8.35
C GLY A 22 -9.54 5.18 -8.72
N ILE A 23 -9.27 5.17 -10.03
CA ILE A 23 -7.93 4.94 -10.58
C ILE A 23 -6.91 6.01 -10.17
N LYS A 24 -7.32 7.28 -10.10
CA LYS A 24 -6.42 8.39 -9.75
C LYS A 24 -5.93 8.28 -8.32
N ALA A 25 -6.84 8.02 -7.37
CA ALA A 25 -6.49 7.87 -5.96
C ALA A 25 -5.64 6.62 -5.73
N ALA A 26 -6.03 5.49 -6.34
CA ALA A 26 -5.23 4.27 -6.26
C ALA A 26 -3.81 4.49 -6.78
N PHE A 27 -3.65 5.12 -7.95
CA PHE A 27 -2.33 5.39 -8.52
C PHE A 27 -1.50 6.33 -7.65
N GLN A 28 -2.13 7.32 -7.02
CA GLN A 28 -1.46 8.22 -6.09
C GLN A 28 -0.82 7.46 -4.92
N CYS A 29 -1.50 6.48 -4.31
CA CYS A 29 -0.92 5.66 -3.23
C CYS A 29 0.35 4.93 -3.68
N PHE A 30 0.30 4.28 -4.86
CA PHE A 30 1.44 3.55 -5.42
C PHE A 30 2.58 4.49 -5.84
N LEU A 31 2.25 5.66 -6.39
CA LEU A 31 3.23 6.67 -6.78
C LEU A 31 3.98 7.21 -5.56
N THR A 32 3.26 7.56 -4.49
CA THR A 32 3.87 8.01 -3.24
C THR A 32 4.74 6.91 -2.63
N ALA A 33 4.27 5.66 -2.63
CA ALA A 33 5.04 4.50 -2.17
C ALA A 33 6.35 4.32 -2.93
N ASN A 34 6.30 4.37 -4.26
CA ASN A 34 7.48 4.25 -5.11
C ASN A 34 8.50 5.36 -4.83
N ARG A 35 8.03 6.61 -4.72
CA ARG A 35 8.91 7.77 -4.50
C ARG A 35 9.56 7.78 -3.10
N LEU A 36 8.84 7.36 -2.07
CA LEU A 36 9.24 7.62 -0.67
C LEU A 36 9.62 6.36 0.11
N TYR A 37 8.97 5.23 -0.15
CA TYR A 37 9.01 4.06 0.73
C TYR A 37 9.66 2.83 0.11
N TRP A 38 9.53 2.64 -1.20
CA TRP A 38 10.16 1.50 -1.87
C TRP A 38 11.66 1.72 -2.07
N ARG A 39 12.39 0.61 -1.94
CA ARG A 39 13.83 0.46 -2.10
C ARG A 39 14.11 -0.75 -2.99
N SER A 40 15.34 -0.90 -3.47
CA SER A 40 15.73 -2.01 -4.34
C SER A 40 15.51 -3.40 -3.72
N ASP A 41 15.49 -3.51 -2.39
CA ASP A 41 15.29 -4.74 -1.62
C ASP A 41 13.85 -4.91 -1.07
N THR A 42 12.89 -4.13 -1.57
CA THR A 42 11.50 -4.18 -1.11
C THR A 42 10.82 -5.49 -1.56
N ASN A 43 10.34 -6.27 -0.58
CA ASN A 43 9.50 -7.45 -0.82
C ASN A 43 8.00 -7.07 -0.80
N PHE A 44 7.09 -8.05 -0.94
CA PHE A 44 5.66 -7.75 -1.06
C PHE A 44 5.05 -7.16 0.20
N GLU A 45 5.45 -7.61 1.38
CA GLU A 45 4.93 -7.11 2.66
C GLU A 45 5.42 -5.68 2.91
N LYS A 46 6.73 -5.43 2.76
CA LYS A 46 7.30 -4.06 2.85
C LYS A 46 6.67 -3.13 1.82
N GLY A 47 6.45 -3.64 0.60
CA GLY A 47 5.82 -2.90 -0.48
C GLY A 47 4.39 -2.49 -0.14
N ALA A 48 3.61 -3.40 0.46
CA ALA A 48 2.23 -3.15 0.89
C ALA A 48 2.19 -2.08 1.99
N CYS A 49 3.07 -2.18 2.98
CA CYS A 49 3.19 -1.14 4.01
C CYS A 49 3.55 0.23 3.42
N GLY A 50 4.38 0.26 2.37
CA GLY A 50 4.70 1.48 1.63
C GLY A 50 3.47 2.12 0.95
N VAL A 51 2.59 1.31 0.34
CA VAL A 51 1.35 1.81 -0.29
C VAL A 51 0.34 2.27 0.76
N ILE A 52 0.27 1.60 1.91
CA ILE A 52 -0.57 2.03 3.05
C ILE A 52 -0.10 3.39 3.58
N ARG A 53 1.22 3.59 3.76
CA ARG A 53 1.77 4.91 4.11
C ARG A 53 1.50 5.94 3.02
N GLY A 54 1.65 5.55 1.75
CA GLY A 54 1.34 6.41 0.63
C GLY A 54 -0.11 6.91 0.63
N ALA A 55 -1.06 6.09 1.11
CA ALA A 55 -2.45 6.50 1.31
C ALA A 55 -2.57 7.56 2.41
N TYR A 56 -1.97 7.31 3.58
CA TYR A 56 -1.94 8.27 4.68
C TYR A 56 -1.39 9.63 4.27
N ASP A 57 -0.22 9.66 3.64
CA ASP A 57 0.43 10.90 3.20
C ASP A 57 -0.37 11.64 2.12
N SER A 58 -1.20 10.91 1.38
CA SER A 58 -2.08 11.47 0.35
C SER A 58 -3.46 11.86 0.90
N GLY A 59 -3.68 11.75 2.22
CA GLY A 59 -4.97 12.03 2.87
C GLY A 59 -6.07 11.02 2.53
N LEU A 60 -5.70 9.83 2.07
CA LEU A 60 -6.60 8.75 1.70
C LEU A 60 -6.77 7.75 2.85
N ASP A 61 -7.87 7.02 2.84
CA ASP A 61 -8.15 6.01 3.84
C ASP A 61 -7.20 4.81 3.70
N MET A 62 -6.41 4.57 4.75
CA MET A 62 -5.48 3.44 4.83
C MET A 62 -6.21 2.10 4.86
N ASP A 63 -7.42 2.05 5.43
CA ASP A 63 -8.14 0.81 5.64
C ASP A 63 -8.55 0.18 4.31
N VAL A 64 -8.98 1.00 3.34
CA VAL A 64 -9.28 0.55 1.97
C VAL A 64 -8.07 -0.09 1.30
N VAL A 65 -6.88 0.48 1.49
CA VAL A 65 -5.64 -0.06 0.93
C VAL A 65 -5.25 -1.35 1.63
N ALA A 66 -5.33 -1.39 2.96
CA ALA A 66 -5.03 -2.57 3.75
C ALA A 66 -5.97 -3.75 3.40
N GLU A 67 -7.26 -3.50 3.22
CA GLU A 67 -8.24 -4.51 2.78
C GLU A 67 -7.91 -5.08 1.41
N ALA A 68 -7.47 -4.24 0.45
CA ALA A 68 -7.09 -4.71 -0.87
C ALA A 68 -5.89 -5.67 -0.84
N PHE A 69 -4.89 -5.41 0.01
CA PHE A 69 -3.73 -6.30 0.20
C PHE A 69 -4.08 -7.57 0.99
N LYS A 70 -4.92 -7.48 2.04
CA LYS A 70 -5.42 -8.66 2.76
C LYS A 70 -6.20 -9.60 1.83
N ALA A 71 -6.97 -9.06 0.90
CA ALA A 71 -7.76 -9.83 -0.06
C ALA A 71 -6.92 -10.66 -1.06
N VAL A 72 -5.61 -10.39 -1.17
CA VAL A 72 -4.67 -11.20 -1.96
C VAL A 72 -3.71 -12.04 -1.09
N GLY A 73 -3.99 -12.13 0.21
CA GLY A 73 -3.27 -13.00 1.14
C GLY A 73 -1.97 -12.42 1.72
N LEU A 74 -1.70 -11.12 1.57
CA LEU A 74 -0.54 -10.50 2.19
C LEU A 74 -0.77 -10.24 3.68
N SER A 75 0.20 -10.62 4.51
CA SER A 75 0.25 -10.21 5.91
C SER A 75 0.61 -8.74 6.03
N LEU A 76 -0.10 -8.01 6.89
CA LEU A 76 0.14 -6.60 7.20
C LEU A 76 0.56 -6.38 8.66
N SER A 77 0.99 -7.44 9.36
CA SER A 77 1.39 -7.38 10.78
C SER A 77 2.48 -6.35 11.06
N ASP A 78 3.37 -6.14 10.09
CA ASP A 78 4.51 -5.23 10.22
C ASP A 78 4.23 -3.83 9.66
N CYS A 79 3.01 -3.58 9.17
CA CYS A 79 2.62 -2.29 8.60
C CYS A 79 2.18 -1.30 9.69
N PRO A 80 2.34 0.02 9.45
CA PRO A 80 1.77 1.01 10.34
C PRO A 80 0.24 0.87 10.37
N ASN A 81 -0.32 0.84 11.57
CA ASN A 81 -1.74 1.00 11.79
C ASN A 81 -2.08 2.47 12.02
N ARG A 82 -3.36 2.82 11.91
CA ARG A 82 -3.87 4.18 12.10
C ARG A 82 -3.43 4.82 13.42
N GLU A 83 -3.28 4.03 14.46
CA GLU A 83 -2.86 4.47 15.79
C GLU A 83 -1.37 4.84 15.85
N ARG A 84 -0.51 4.14 15.10
CA ARG A 84 0.94 4.39 15.09
C ARG A 84 1.36 5.53 14.16
N SER A 85 0.55 5.88 13.16
CA SER A 85 0.80 7.01 12.25
C SER A 85 0.57 8.38 12.90
N VAL A 86 -0.34 8.44 13.88
CA VAL A 86 -0.67 9.69 14.62
C VAL A 86 0.44 10.05 15.63
N GLY A 87 1.22 9.07 16.10
CA GLY A 87 2.26 9.27 17.10
C GLY A 87 3.56 9.95 16.64
N LEU A 88 3.69 10.33 15.37
CA LEU A 88 4.88 11.01 14.83
C LEU A 88 4.68 12.52 14.59
N GLY A 89 3.54 13.08 15.01
CA GLY A 89 3.19 14.49 14.81
C GLY A 89 3.06 15.33 16.09
N GLY A 90 3.61 14.89 17.22
CA GLY A 90 3.42 15.55 18.51
C GLY A 90 4.69 15.66 19.35
N THR A 91 5.54 16.63 19.02
CA THR A 91 6.27 17.57 19.92
C THR A 91 6.82 18.71 19.08
#